data_AF-A0A179T754-F1
#
_entry.id   AF-A0A179T754-F1
#
_cell.length_a   1.000
_cell.length_b   1.000
_cell.length_c   1.000
_cell.angle_alpha   90.00
_cell.angle_beta   90.00
_cell.angle_gamma   90.00
#
_symmetry.space_group_name_H-M   'P 1'
#
loop_
_entity.id
_entity.type
_entity.pdbx_description
1 polymer ?
#
loop_
_entity_poly.entity_id
_entity_poly.type
_entity_poly.pdbx_seq_one_letter_code
_entity_poly.pdbx_strand_id
1 'polypeptide(L)'
;MIETAVILAAGMGSRIRERTGYNPKGFLQLDEIPLIEHSISKMLTAGIKKIFIGTGFMKEAYEKLAYKYEQIQCVYNPDFETTGSMYTLYRLKDVINEDFLLVESDLIYERSALSILMNHGYKDVILSSKLTDSGDEVLIEIDEKHHLVNMSKAKADLMNISGELVGITKLSYSTFQKICSHIELLPNFHKMDYENGIVAIADQIPFYVHQENDLVWCEVDDEGHWTRAVQFIYPLIKARENVLKSINRTILLNPGPATTTDTVKYAQVVEDICPREEEFGRVMEFISNELTEFVGNLEEYTTVLFGGSGTAAVESILSSVIDDQAILIINNGAYGKRMCKIADVYGLEFFEYASPVDEAIDLSSLEQFINNVPTKLSHLAVVHCETSTGLLNNLEAVGELCQKYKLSMIVDAMSSFAAIPIDMNKMNISYLAASSNKNLQGMAGVSFVIADKAQLEKTKQYKQRNVYLNLFTQYHYFKLTNQMQFTPPVQTLYALKQAILETKWEGIQSRYKRYTKSWETLIEGVSRLGLKHLVDKNSHSRIITSIIEPSQPTYDFNEMHDYFYRNGFTIYPGKVNTLQTFRIANIGDISYLDIERFIRLLERYLEWLREGNKHETI
;
A
#
# COMPACT_ATOMS: atom_id res chain seq x y z
N MET A 1 22.04 27.21 -6.53
CA MET A 1 21.75 26.18 -5.51
C MET A 1 21.21 26.92 -4.31
N ILE A 2 20.09 26.48 -3.73
CA ILE A 2 19.54 27.15 -2.54
C ILE A 2 20.37 26.77 -1.33
N GLU A 3 20.77 27.77 -0.55
CA GLU A 3 21.59 27.58 0.65
C GLU A 3 20.87 28.02 1.94
N THR A 4 19.69 28.63 1.83
CA THR A 4 18.90 29.14 2.95
C THR A 4 17.55 28.44 3.07
N ALA A 5 17.13 28.16 4.30
CA ALA A 5 15.79 27.72 4.63
C ALA A 5 15.17 28.61 5.71
N VAL A 6 13.83 28.68 5.72
CA VAL A 6 13.01 29.40 6.69
C VAL A 6 11.99 28.43 7.25
N ILE A 7 12.01 28.25 8.57
CA ILE A 7 11.04 27.41 9.28
C ILE A 7 10.04 28.29 10.02
N LEU A 8 8.74 28.11 9.75
CA LEU A 8 7.67 28.78 10.48
C LEU A 8 7.29 27.96 11.72
N ALA A 9 7.56 28.51 12.89
CA ALA A 9 7.55 27.77 14.16
C ALA A 9 6.94 28.56 15.33
N ALA A 10 6.12 29.58 15.03
CA ALA A 10 5.55 30.49 16.02
C ALA A 10 4.23 30.00 16.66
N GLY A 11 3.56 29.04 16.02
CA GLY A 11 2.23 28.57 16.41
C GLY A 11 2.19 27.82 17.75
N MET A 12 1.04 27.86 18.42
CA MET A 12 0.84 27.26 19.75
C MET A 12 0.53 25.75 19.73
N GLY A 13 0.14 25.17 18.59
CA GLY A 13 -0.22 23.75 18.49
C GLY A 13 -1.37 23.34 19.42
N SER A 14 -2.42 24.16 19.52
CA SER A 14 -3.49 24.01 20.53
C SER A 14 -4.23 22.66 20.48
N ARG A 15 -4.35 22.06 19.29
CA ARG A 15 -5.04 20.78 19.06
C ARG A 15 -4.28 19.55 19.57
N ILE A 16 -2.98 19.66 19.82
CA ILE A 16 -2.12 18.57 20.34
C ILE A 16 -1.47 18.94 21.68
N ARG A 17 -2.09 19.88 22.41
CA ARG A 17 -1.53 20.46 23.63
C ARG A 17 -1.36 19.46 24.77
N GLU A 18 -2.23 18.45 24.86
CA GLU A 18 -2.14 17.42 25.89
C GLU A 18 -0.84 16.60 25.80
N ARG A 19 -0.35 16.37 24.57
CA ARG A 19 0.90 15.65 24.32
C ARG A 19 2.12 16.54 24.35
N THR A 20 2.02 17.75 23.79
CA THR A 20 3.14 18.68 23.72
C THR A 20 3.43 19.38 25.05
N GLY A 21 2.43 19.50 25.93
CA GLY A 21 2.54 20.19 27.21
C GLY A 21 2.90 21.67 27.03
N TYR A 22 4.14 22.02 27.39
CA TYR A 22 4.72 23.36 27.21
C TYR A 22 5.76 23.41 26.08
N ASN A 23 5.92 22.36 25.29
CA ASN A 23 6.82 22.37 24.14
C ASN A 23 6.07 22.79 22.86
N PRO A 24 6.72 23.46 21.91
CA PRO A 24 6.15 23.67 20.58
C PRO A 24 5.89 22.34 19.84
N LYS A 25 4.94 22.32 18.89
CA LYS A 25 4.60 21.12 18.11
C LYS A 25 5.79 20.48 17.38
N GLY A 26 6.71 21.29 16.85
CA GLY A 26 7.95 20.82 16.23
C GLY A 26 8.88 20.03 17.16
N PHE A 27 8.63 20.02 18.47
CA PHE A 27 9.39 19.26 19.48
C PHE A 27 8.76 17.92 19.85
N LEU A 28 7.67 17.50 19.21
CA LEU A 28 7.21 16.11 19.28
C LEU A 28 8.32 15.16 18.82
N GLN A 29 8.49 14.01 19.47
CA GLN A 29 9.68 13.17 19.29
C GLN A 29 9.37 11.82 18.64
N LEU A 30 10.07 11.54 17.54
CA LEU A 30 10.08 10.24 16.87
C LEU A 30 11.48 9.64 17.02
N ASP A 31 11.55 8.41 17.55
CA ASP A 31 12.82 7.78 17.99
C ASP A 31 13.64 8.72 18.88
N GLU A 32 12.99 9.38 19.85
CA GLU A 32 13.60 10.36 20.77
C GLU A 32 14.16 11.64 20.10
N ILE A 33 13.98 11.80 18.79
CA ILE A 33 14.44 12.97 18.02
C ILE A 33 13.24 13.88 17.70
N PRO A 34 13.31 15.19 18.03
CA PRO A 34 12.28 16.17 17.66
C PRO A 34 11.97 16.23 16.15
N LEU A 35 10.70 16.42 15.76
CA LEU A 35 10.30 16.59 14.35
C LEU A 35 11.13 17.67 13.63
N ILE A 36 11.32 18.82 14.29
CA ILE A 36 12.12 19.90 13.71
C ILE A 36 13.58 19.50 13.51
N GLU A 37 14.15 18.67 14.38
CA GLU A 37 15.53 18.17 14.22
C GLU A 37 15.66 17.16 13.08
N HIS A 38 14.62 16.34 12.83
CA HIS A 38 14.55 15.52 11.60
C HIS A 38 14.59 16.41 10.35
N SER A 39 13.83 17.49 10.35
CA SER A 39 13.78 18.49 9.26
C SER A 39 15.13 19.19 9.07
N ILE A 40 15.74 19.70 10.16
CA ILE A 40 17.06 20.35 10.15
C ILE A 40 18.13 19.41 9.59
N SER A 41 18.21 18.17 10.09
CA SER A 41 19.20 17.19 9.63
C SER A 41 19.09 16.91 8.12
N LYS A 42 17.85 16.82 7.60
CA LYS A 42 17.59 16.66 6.17
C LYS A 42 18.01 17.88 5.35
N MET A 43 17.70 19.10 5.83
CA MET A 43 18.13 20.34 5.19
C MET A 43 19.66 20.46 5.12
N LEU A 44 20.35 20.19 6.23
CA LEU A 44 21.82 20.24 6.28
C LEU A 44 22.44 19.20 5.32
N THR A 45 21.90 17.98 5.30
CA THR A 45 22.33 16.93 4.35
C THR A 45 22.08 17.32 2.89
N ALA A 46 21.02 18.07 2.61
CA ALA A 46 20.70 18.59 1.28
C ALA A 46 21.58 19.78 0.86
N GLY A 47 22.41 20.32 1.77
CA GLY A 47 23.34 21.42 1.49
C GLY A 47 22.85 22.81 1.92
N ILE A 48 21.79 22.89 2.72
CA ILE A 48 21.38 24.15 3.38
C ILE A 48 22.46 24.54 4.40
N LYS A 49 22.87 25.81 4.35
CA LYS A 49 23.92 26.38 5.22
C LYS A 49 23.37 27.37 6.24
N LYS A 50 22.17 27.89 6.01
CA LYS A 50 21.52 28.87 6.89
C LYS A 50 20.05 28.52 7.09
N ILE A 51 19.61 28.47 8.33
CA ILE A 51 18.23 28.15 8.71
C ILE A 51 17.72 29.28 9.58
N PHE A 52 16.79 30.07 9.06
CA PHE A 52 16.06 31.02 9.87
C PHE A 52 14.83 30.36 10.47
N ILE A 53 14.59 30.54 11.77
CA ILE A 53 13.38 30.03 12.44
C ILE A 53 12.56 31.21 12.93
N GLY A 54 11.36 31.37 12.39
CA GLY A 54 10.37 32.33 12.89
C GLY A 54 9.72 31.77 14.15
N THR A 55 10.13 32.26 15.32
CA THR A 55 9.69 31.74 16.63
C THR A 55 8.59 32.58 17.24
N GLY A 56 7.85 32.00 18.19
CA GLY A 56 6.73 32.63 18.88
C GLY A 56 6.52 31.95 20.22
N PHE A 57 5.52 31.09 20.30
CA PHE A 57 5.27 30.26 21.48
C PHE A 57 6.52 29.49 21.92
N MET A 58 6.92 29.65 23.19
CA MET A 58 8.03 28.91 23.82
C MET A 58 9.35 29.01 23.02
N LYS A 59 9.66 30.21 22.52
CA LYS A 59 10.85 30.49 21.68
C LYS A 59 12.16 29.95 22.26
N GLU A 60 12.29 29.88 23.58
CA GLU A 60 13.49 29.43 24.28
C GLU A 60 13.86 27.99 23.89
N ALA A 61 12.88 27.17 23.48
CA ALA A 61 13.13 25.82 22.96
C ALA A 61 13.93 25.87 21.64
N TYR A 62 13.56 26.74 20.71
CA TYR A 62 14.28 26.92 19.44
C TYR A 62 15.61 27.65 19.62
N GLU A 63 15.69 28.62 20.52
CA GLU A 63 16.95 29.28 20.87
C GLU A 63 17.96 28.27 21.44
N LYS A 64 17.49 27.26 22.18
CA LYS A 64 18.36 26.15 22.61
C LYS A 64 18.90 25.31 21.46
N LEU A 65 18.10 25.10 20.40
CA LEU A 65 18.57 24.40 19.19
C LEU A 65 19.69 25.17 18.47
N ALA A 66 19.69 26.50 18.52
CA ALA A 66 20.75 27.31 17.95
C ALA A 66 22.13 27.11 18.63
N TYR A 67 22.17 26.61 19.87
CA TYR A 67 23.44 26.18 20.49
C TYR A 67 23.95 24.84 19.95
N LYS A 68 23.05 24.00 19.40
CA LYS A 68 23.39 22.70 18.82
C LYS A 68 23.74 22.81 17.33
N TYR A 69 23.07 23.69 16.61
CA TYR A 69 23.25 23.90 15.17
C TYR A 69 23.60 25.36 14.89
N GLU A 70 24.86 25.61 14.54
CA GLU A 70 25.37 26.97 14.25
C GLU A 70 24.70 27.65 13.05
N GLN A 71 24.06 26.86 12.18
CA GLN A 71 23.32 27.33 11.01
C GLN A 71 22.00 28.02 11.37
N ILE A 72 21.53 27.87 12.61
CA ILE A 72 20.22 28.36 13.04
C ILE A 72 20.29 29.80 13.54
N GLN A 73 19.41 30.64 13.01
CA GLN A 73 19.12 31.97 13.54
C GLN A 73 17.62 32.11 13.83
N CYS A 74 17.28 32.36 15.10
CA CYS A 74 15.89 32.58 15.50
C CYS A 74 15.49 34.05 15.32
N VAL A 75 14.27 34.28 14.81
CA VAL A 75 13.63 35.60 14.72
C VAL A 75 12.30 35.53 15.44
N TYR A 76 12.19 36.25 16.56
CA TYR A 76 11.01 36.19 17.42
C TYR A 76 9.88 37.11 16.92
N ASN A 77 8.69 36.53 16.78
CA ASN A 77 7.43 37.23 16.62
C ASN A 77 6.78 37.45 18.01
N PRO A 78 6.83 38.66 18.60
CA PRO A 78 6.21 38.93 19.89
C PRO A 78 4.68 38.91 19.86
N ASP A 79 4.08 39.06 18.67
CA ASP A 79 2.63 39.18 18.49
C ASP A 79 1.99 37.84 18.04
N PHE A 80 2.70 36.71 18.21
CA PHE A 80 2.32 35.40 17.68
C PHE A 80 0.93 34.91 18.11
N GLU A 81 0.42 35.33 19.27
CA GLU A 81 -0.92 34.95 19.75
C GLU A 81 -2.05 35.62 18.95
N THR A 82 -1.76 36.73 18.28
CA THR A 82 -2.76 37.55 17.56
C THR A 82 -2.49 37.66 16.07
N THR A 83 -1.44 36.99 15.58
CA THR A 83 -0.97 37.06 14.21
C THR A 83 -0.87 35.68 13.56
N GLY A 84 -0.99 35.63 12.23
CA GLY A 84 -0.92 34.40 11.44
C GLY A 84 0.51 34.04 11.02
N SER A 85 0.63 32.93 10.30
CA SER A 85 1.93 32.41 9.84
C SER A 85 2.62 33.36 8.83
N MET A 86 1.86 34.12 8.03
CA MET A 86 2.41 35.13 7.11
C MET A 86 3.10 36.26 7.86
N TYR A 87 2.54 36.72 8.99
CA TYR A 87 3.19 37.79 9.77
C TYR A 87 4.49 37.31 10.40
N THR A 88 4.53 36.06 10.87
CA THR A 88 5.78 35.44 11.33
C THR A 88 6.82 35.44 10.21
N LEU A 89 6.46 35.01 9.00
CA LEU A 89 7.35 35.05 7.82
C LEU A 89 7.79 36.48 7.45
N TYR A 90 6.86 37.44 7.49
CA TYR A 90 7.12 38.85 7.21
C TYR A 90 8.17 39.46 8.15
N ARG A 91 8.22 39.03 9.42
CA ARG A 91 9.25 39.49 10.38
C ARG A 91 10.68 39.08 9.99
N LEU A 92 10.84 38.13 9.07
CA LEU A 92 12.15 37.72 8.54
C LEU A 92 12.59 38.52 7.31
N LYS A 93 11.79 39.48 6.82
CA LYS A 93 12.08 40.21 5.57
C LYS A 93 13.43 40.94 5.55
N ASP A 94 13.91 41.37 6.71
CA ASP A 94 15.15 42.13 6.85
C ASP A 94 16.39 41.24 7.03
N VAL A 95 16.21 39.94 7.31
CA VAL A 95 17.33 38.98 7.50
C VAL A 95 17.50 38.03 6.32
N ILE A 96 16.43 37.74 5.58
CA ILE A 96 16.47 36.96 4.34
C ILE A 96 16.98 37.87 3.21
N ASN A 97 17.93 37.39 2.41
CA ASN A 97 18.54 38.14 1.31
C ASN A 97 18.86 37.29 0.07
N GLU A 98 18.35 36.06 0.02
CA GLU A 98 18.60 35.07 -1.03
C GLU A 98 17.40 34.13 -1.18
N ASP A 99 17.37 33.36 -2.27
CA ASP A 99 16.33 32.36 -2.51
C ASP A 99 16.36 31.29 -1.40
N PHE A 100 15.19 30.82 -0.98
CA PHE A 100 15.08 29.95 0.19
C PHE A 100 14.00 28.88 0.07
N LEU A 101 14.10 27.86 0.91
CA LEU A 101 13.02 26.92 1.17
C LEU A 101 12.20 27.42 2.37
N LEU A 102 10.90 27.60 2.20
CA LEU A 102 9.93 27.84 3.26
C LEU A 102 9.36 26.51 3.73
N VAL A 103 9.40 26.23 5.04
CA VAL A 103 9.03 24.95 5.63
C VAL A 103 8.24 25.14 6.92
N GLU A 104 7.21 24.34 7.16
CA GLU A 104 6.48 24.31 8.43
C GLU A 104 7.21 23.46 9.49
N SER A 105 7.07 23.81 10.77
CA SER A 105 7.86 23.22 11.87
C SER A 105 7.49 21.80 12.29
N ASP A 106 6.31 21.34 11.88
CA ASP A 106 5.63 20.14 12.36
C ASP A 106 5.42 19.09 11.27
N LEU A 107 6.20 19.21 10.21
CA LEU A 107 6.20 18.25 9.12
C LEU A 107 7.14 17.09 9.43
N ILE A 108 6.71 15.92 8.97
CA ILE A 108 7.60 14.80 8.67
C ILE A 108 7.47 14.46 7.20
N TYR A 109 8.60 14.34 6.50
CA TYR A 109 8.62 14.20 5.04
C TYR A 109 9.86 13.48 4.57
N GLU A 110 9.81 12.83 3.41
CA GLU A 110 10.99 12.22 2.78
C GLU A 110 12.02 13.25 2.34
N ARG A 111 13.31 12.90 2.43
CA ARG A 111 14.41 13.72 1.90
C ARG A 111 14.22 14.14 0.43
N SER A 112 13.52 13.33 -0.37
CA SER A 112 13.22 13.61 -1.76
C SER A 112 12.48 14.95 -1.94
N ALA A 113 11.60 15.34 -1.00
CA ALA A 113 10.87 16.62 -1.02
C ALA A 113 11.80 17.83 -1.21
N LEU A 114 12.91 17.86 -0.47
CA LEU A 114 13.90 18.94 -0.59
C LEU A 114 14.61 18.87 -1.93
N SER A 115 15.05 17.67 -2.34
CA SER A 115 15.80 17.49 -3.59
C SER A 115 14.98 17.85 -4.83
N ILE A 116 13.67 17.57 -4.85
CA ILE A 116 12.75 17.95 -5.92
C ILE A 116 12.76 19.47 -6.08
N LEU A 117 12.50 20.20 -4.99
CA LEU A 117 12.42 21.66 -5.01
C LEU A 117 13.77 22.31 -5.37
N MET A 118 14.85 21.88 -4.72
CA MET A 118 16.19 22.45 -4.91
C MET A 118 16.72 22.27 -6.34
N ASN A 119 16.37 21.17 -7.00
CA ASN A 119 16.80 20.88 -8.38
C ASN A 119 15.80 21.35 -9.45
N HIS A 120 14.63 21.86 -9.06
CA HIS A 120 13.60 22.30 -9.99
C HIS A 120 14.04 23.54 -10.80
N GLY A 121 13.71 23.59 -12.10
CA GLY A 121 14.11 24.67 -13.00
C GLY A 121 13.41 26.02 -12.78
N TYR A 122 12.20 26.01 -12.22
CA TYR A 122 11.46 27.22 -11.85
C TYR A 122 11.99 27.81 -10.54
N LYS A 123 11.89 29.14 -10.40
CA LYS A 123 12.37 29.87 -9.22
C LYS A 123 11.43 29.77 -8.02
N ASP A 124 10.13 29.87 -8.27
CA ASP A 124 9.08 29.81 -7.25
C ASP A 124 8.27 28.54 -7.47
N VAL A 125 8.37 27.59 -6.53
CA VAL A 125 7.82 26.24 -6.68
C VAL A 125 7.13 25.81 -5.39
N ILE A 126 5.86 25.44 -5.49
CA ILE A 126 5.07 24.88 -4.40
C ILE A 126 5.07 23.36 -4.54
N LEU A 127 5.42 22.65 -3.47
CA LEU A 127 5.32 21.19 -3.45
C LEU A 127 3.91 20.77 -3.06
N SER A 128 3.30 19.93 -3.90
CA SER A 128 1.98 19.35 -3.65
C SER A 128 2.05 17.83 -3.69
N SER A 129 1.18 17.16 -2.94
CA SER A 129 0.96 15.72 -3.01
C SER A 129 -0.46 15.38 -3.44
N LYS A 130 -0.73 14.08 -3.59
CA LYS A 130 -2.11 13.57 -3.56
C LYS A 130 -2.78 13.94 -2.23
N LEU A 131 -4.11 13.98 -2.23
CA LEU A 131 -4.88 14.18 -1.01
C LEU A 131 -4.56 13.09 0.02
N THR A 132 -4.34 13.50 1.26
CA THR A 132 -3.95 12.63 2.36
C THR A 132 -5.14 12.15 3.19
N ASP A 133 -6.32 12.78 3.01
CA ASP A 133 -7.53 12.58 3.81
C ASP A 133 -7.25 12.76 5.32
N SER A 134 -6.38 13.73 5.65
CA SER A 134 -5.96 14.07 7.02
C SER A 134 -7.02 14.87 7.79
N GLY A 135 -7.91 15.58 7.09
CA GLY A 135 -8.98 16.38 7.69
C GLY A 135 -8.62 17.85 7.99
N ASP A 136 -7.40 18.29 7.67
CA ASP A 136 -6.99 19.70 7.72
C ASP A 136 -6.21 20.14 6.47
N GLU A 137 -6.52 19.52 5.33
CA GLU A 137 -5.80 19.71 4.08
C GLU A 137 -5.92 21.15 3.56
N VAL A 138 -4.80 21.74 3.16
CA VAL A 138 -4.80 22.92 2.31
C VAL A 138 -4.82 22.46 0.85
N LEU A 139 -5.97 22.60 0.20
CA LEU A 139 -6.20 22.15 -1.17
C LEU A 139 -5.69 23.17 -2.18
N ILE A 140 -5.12 22.68 -3.28
CA ILE A 140 -4.51 23.51 -4.32
C ILE A 140 -5.31 23.44 -5.62
N GLU A 141 -5.59 24.61 -6.20
CA GLU A 141 -6.09 24.78 -7.57
C GLU A 141 -4.96 25.28 -8.48
N ILE A 142 -4.82 24.67 -9.65
CA ILE A 142 -3.80 25.04 -10.66
C ILE A 142 -4.42 25.28 -12.04
N ASP A 143 -3.74 26.08 -12.85
CA ASP A 143 -4.06 26.27 -14.27
C ASP A 143 -3.49 25.14 -15.16
N GLU A 144 -3.78 25.18 -16.46
CA GLU A 144 -3.27 24.20 -17.44
C GLU A 144 -1.73 24.16 -17.57
N LYS A 145 -1.02 25.17 -17.05
CA LYS A 145 0.45 25.25 -17.04
C LYS A 145 1.04 24.85 -15.70
N HIS A 146 0.23 24.27 -14.80
CA HIS A 146 0.59 23.94 -13.43
C HIS A 146 1.00 25.15 -12.60
N HIS A 147 0.48 26.35 -12.88
CA HIS A 147 0.66 27.49 -11.99
C HIS A 147 -0.46 27.56 -10.96
N LEU A 148 -0.12 28.03 -9.76
CA LEU A 148 -1.09 28.24 -8.69
C LEU A 148 -2.17 29.23 -9.11
N VAL A 149 -3.43 28.86 -8.91
CA VAL A 149 -4.60 29.75 -9.02
C VAL A 149 -5.09 30.14 -7.64
N ASN A 150 -5.30 29.16 -6.74
CA ASN A 150 -5.81 29.38 -5.40
C ASN A 150 -5.39 28.26 -4.43
N MET A 151 -5.40 28.55 -3.13
CA MET A 151 -5.27 27.57 -2.05
C MET A 151 -6.38 27.79 -1.02
N SER A 152 -7.05 26.72 -0.58
CA SER A 152 -8.06 26.83 0.48
C SER A 152 -8.23 25.51 1.22
N LYS A 153 -8.58 25.60 2.52
CA LYS A 153 -9.07 24.47 3.31
C LYS A 153 -10.53 24.11 2.99
N ALA A 154 -11.28 25.05 2.38
CA ALA A 154 -12.67 24.83 2.00
C ALA A 154 -12.78 24.47 0.51
N LYS A 155 -13.25 23.24 0.23
CA LYS A 155 -13.50 22.77 -1.15
C LYS A 155 -14.38 23.70 -1.99
N ALA A 156 -15.28 24.44 -1.36
CA ALA A 156 -16.21 25.35 -2.02
C ALA A 156 -15.53 26.61 -2.61
N ASP A 157 -14.30 26.92 -2.17
CA ASP A 157 -13.55 28.09 -2.64
C ASP A 157 -12.75 27.80 -3.92
N LEU A 158 -12.73 26.54 -4.36
CA LEU A 158 -11.92 26.08 -5.48
C LEU A 158 -12.82 25.56 -6.60
N MET A 159 -12.46 25.88 -7.84
CA MET A 159 -13.16 25.36 -9.02
C MET A 159 -12.75 23.92 -9.30
N ASN A 160 -11.47 23.60 -9.09
CA ASN A 160 -10.91 22.27 -9.25
C ASN A 160 -9.85 22.00 -8.18
N ILE A 161 -9.79 20.76 -7.69
CA ILE A 161 -8.78 20.33 -6.70
C ILE A 161 -7.73 19.50 -7.43
N SER A 162 -6.49 19.97 -7.40
CA SER A 162 -5.36 19.31 -8.07
C SER A 162 -4.45 18.57 -7.10
N GLY A 163 -4.43 18.94 -5.83
CA GLY A 163 -3.64 18.27 -4.82
C GLY A 163 -3.75 18.96 -3.46
N GLU A 164 -2.89 18.53 -2.55
CA GLU A 164 -2.73 19.07 -1.20
C GLU A 164 -1.37 19.73 -1.07
N LEU A 165 -1.30 20.85 -0.35
CA LEU A 165 -0.05 21.54 -0.02
C LEU A 165 0.74 20.70 0.99
N VAL A 166 2.03 20.49 0.71
CA VAL A 166 2.93 19.71 1.58
C VAL A 166 3.52 20.54 2.74
N GLY A 167 3.43 21.87 2.66
CA GLY A 167 4.05 22.78 3.63
C GLY A 167 5.54 23.05 3.37
N ILE A 168 6.03 22.71 2.17
CA ILE A 168 7.42 22.97 1.71
C ILE A 168 7.37 23.70 0.37
N THR A 169 7.89 24.93 0.32
CA THR A 169 7.85 25.79 -0.85
C THR A 169 9.24 26.37 -1.14
N LYS A 170 9.64 26.36 -2.41
CA LYS A 170 10.80 27.12 -2.88
C LYS A 170 10.38 28.52 -3.28
N LEU A 171 10.98 29.54 -2.69
CA LEU A 171 10.69 30.95 -3.00
C LEU A 171 11.96 31.68 -3.40
N SER A 172 11.86 32.47 -4.47
CA SER A 172 12.89 33.43 -4.81
C SER A 172 12.81 34.65 -3.89
N TYR A 173 13.96 35.24 -3.59
CA TYR A 173 14.02 36.44 -2.76
C TYR A 173 13.17 37.58 -3.32
N SER A 174 13.21 37.78 -4.65
CA SER A 174 12.43 38.81 -5.33
C SER A 174 10.93 38.60 -5.20
N THR A 175 10.46 37.35 -5.22
CA THR A 175 9.05 37.01 -5.05
C THR A 175 8.63 37.26 -3.61
N PHE A 176 9.45 36.83 -2.64
CA PHE A 176 9.19 37.09 -1.22
C PHE A 176 9.07 38.59 -0.89
N GLN A 177 9.97 39.43 -1.44
CA GLN A 177 9.87 40.88 -1.28
C GLN A 177 8.53 41.44 -1.81
N LYS A 178 8.08 40.96 -2.97
CA LYS A 178 6.79 41.36 -3.55
C LYS A 178 5.61 40.88 -2.72
N ILE A 179 5.65 39.66 -2.16
CA ILE A 179 4.65 39.19 -1.19
C ILE A 179 4.57 40.20 -0.04
N CYS A 180 5.71 40.51 0.61
CA CYS A 180 5.74 41.44 1.74
C CYS A 180 5.16 42.83 1.37
N SER A 181 5.58 43.41 0.25
CA SER A 181 5.06 44.72 -0.17
C SER A 181 3.58 44.71 -0.54
N HIS A 182 3.07 43.61 -1.09
CA HIS A 182 1.66 43.49 -1.46
C HIS A 182 0.77 43.32 -0.22
N ILE A 183 1.12 42.42 0.69
CA ILE A 183 0.29 42.14 1.88
C ILE A 183 0.21 43.34 2.83
N GLU A 184 1.24 44.20 2.89
CA GLU A 184 1.22 45.45 3.67
C GLU A 184 0.04 46.36 3.28
N LEU A 185 -0.47 46.25 2.06
CA LEU A 185 -1.61 47.02 1.55
C LEU A 185 -2.97 46.39 1.89
N LEU A 186 -2.98 45.13 2.33
CA LEU A 186 -4.20 44.38 2.59
C LEU A 186 -4.69 44.59 4.04
N PRO A 187 -6.02 44.72 4.23
CA PRO A 187 -6.57 44.81 5.58
C PRO A 187 -6.31 43.51 6.33
N ASN A 188 -5.99 43.62 7.63
CA ASN A 188 -5.79 42.47 8.51
C ASN A 188 -4.69 41.49 8.09
N PHE A 189 -3.70 41.91 7.27
CA PHE A 189 -2.60 41.01 6.85
C PHE A 189 -1.84 40.37 8.01
N HIS A 190 -1.82 41.02 9.19
CA HIS A 190 -1.22 40.48 10.39
C HIS A 190 -1.84 39.14 10.84
N LYS A 191 -3.10 38.84 10.49
CA LYS A 191 -3.78 37.56 10.79
C LYS A 191 -3.72 36.55 9.65
N MET A 192 -3.07 36.90 8.55
CA MET A 192 -3.03 36.10 7.35
C MET A 192 -2.09 34.90 7.51
N ASP A 193 -2.48 33.76 6.98
CA ASP A 193 -1.61 32.61 6.82
C ASP A 193 -0.72 32.74 5.57
N TYR A 194 0.48 32.19 5.57
CA TYR A 194 1.47 32.44 4.51
C TYR A 194 0.99 31.98 3.14
N GLU A 195 0.15 30.95 3.10
CA GLU A 195 -0.54 30.42 1.92
C GLU A 195 -1.37 31.51 1.26
N ASN A 196 -2.17 32.24 2.05
CA ASN A 196 -2.97 33.36 1.58
C ASN A 196 -2.10 34.53 1.08
N GLY A 197 -0.92 34.72 1.68
CA GLY A 197 0.07 35.69 1.21
C GLY A 197 0.64 35.34 -0.16
N ILE A 198 0.87 34.06 -0.43
CA ILE A 198 1.28 33.54 -1.75
C ILE A 198 0.15 33.72 -2.77
N VAL A 199 -1.08 33.30 -2.41
CA VAL A 199 -2.27 33.42 -3.28
C VAL A 199 -2.54 34.87 -3.67
N ALA A 200 -2.36 35.82 -2.75
CA ALA A 200 -2.62 37.25 -2.98
C ALA A 200 -1.83 37.86 -4.13
N ILE A 201 -0.73 37.23 -4.57
CA ILE A 201 0.08 37.70 -5.70
C ILE A 201 0.23 36.66 -6.82
N ALA A 202 -0.50 35.54 -6.77
CA ALA A 202 -0.40 34.47 -7.75
C ALA A 202 -0.87 34.90 -9.16
N ASP A 203 -1.70 35.95 -9.24
CA ASP A 203 -2.11 36.58 -10.51
C ASP A 203 -1.00 37.44 -11.15
N GLN A 204 -0.03 37.88 -10.35
CA GLN A 204 1.08 38.75 -10.76
C GLN A 204 2.39 37.97 -10.97
N ILE A 205 2.58 36.86 -10.26
CA ILE A 205 3.79 36.03 -10.31
C ILE A 205 3.39 34.56 -10.46
N PRO A 206 3.90 33.86 -11.48
CA PRO A 206 3.61 32.44 -11.65
C PRO A 206 4.36 31.61 -10.59
N PHE A 207 3.62 30.96 -9.70
CA PHE A 207 4.14 29.90 -8.82
C PHE A 207 3.91 28.56 -9.48
N TYR A 208 4.96 27.84 -9.84
CA TYR A 208 4.81 26.49 -10.40
C TYR A 208 4.46 25.50 -9.28
N VAL A 209 3.45 24.65 -9.48
CA VAL A 209 3.06 23.61 -8.53
C VAL A 209 3.62 22.28 -9.01
N HIS A 210 4.60 21.75 -8.30
CA HIS A 210 5.12 20.39 -8.55
C HIS A 210 4.27 19.38 -7.78
N GLN A 211 3.55 18.53 -8.50
CA GLN A 211 2.72 17.46 -7.91
C GLN A 211 3.54 16.17 -7.77
N GLU A 212 3.96 15.84 -6.55
CA GLU A 212 4.65 14.60 -6.21
C GLU A 212 3.70 13.63 -5.50
N ASN A 213 2.96 12.84 -6.29
CA ASN A 213 1.91 11.96 -5.77
C ASN A 213 2.42 10.75 -4.96
N ASP A 214 3.70 10.38 -5.12
CA ASP A 214 4.32 9.29 -4.35
C ASP A 214 5.08 9.79 -3.12
N LEU A 215 5.06 11.10 -2.82
CA LEU A 215 5.73 11.65 -1.66
C LEU A 215 5.06 11.18 -0.36
N VAL A 216 5.85 10.59 0.53
CA VAL A 216 5.42 10.20 1.87
C VAL A 216 5.72 11.34 2.83
N TRP A 217 4.68 11.94 3.38
CA TRP A 217 4.77 13.03 4.33
C TRP A 217 3.53 13.11 5.21
N CYS A 218 3.60 13.89 6.28
CA CYS A 218 2.48 14.22 7.15
C CYS A 218 2.77 15.49 7.94
N GLU A 219 1.77 16.35 8.09
CA GLU A 219 1.72 17.38 9.14
C GLU A 219 1.26 16.77 10.47
N VAL A 220 1.77 17.25 11.60
CA VAL A 220 1.40 16.74 12.94
C VAL A 220 0.75 17.83 13.78
N ASP A 221 -0.57 17.90 13.69
CA ASP A 221 -1.34 18.99 14.27
C ASP A 221 -2.32 18.55 15.36
N ASP A 222 -2.76 17.29 15.33
CA ASP A 222 -3.61 16.67 16.35
C ASP A 222 -3.20 15.22 16.64
N GLU A 223 -3.90 14.58 17.59
CA GLU A 223 -3.61 13.19 17.99
C GLU A 223 -3.83 12.16 16.88
N GLY A 224 -4.76 12.42 15.95
CA GLY A 224 -4.98 11.58 14.78
C GLY A 224 -3.78 11.63 13.84
N HIS A 225 -3.31 12.84 13.54
CA HIS A 225 -2.10 13.06 12.76
C HIS A 225 -0.88 12.42 13.43
N TRP A 226 -0.71 12.58 14.74
CA TRP A 226 0.37 11.96 15.50
C TRP A 226 0.35 10.44 15.41
N THR A 227 -0.83 9.84 15.61
CA THR A 227 -1.01 8.39 15.53
C THR A 227 -0.62 7.89 14.14
N ARG A 228 -1.09 8.56 13.08
CA ARG A 228 -0.72 8.27 11.68
C ARG A 228 0.77 8.46 11.43
N ALA A 229 1.39 9.51 11.98
CA ALA A 229 2.81 9.77 11.83
C ALA A 229 3.66 8.63 12.43
N VAL A 230 3.40 8.26 13.69
CA VAL A 230 4.16 7.25 14.44
C VAL A 230 3.95 5.85 13.88
N GLN A 231 2.69 5.45 13.68
CA GLN A 231 2.38 4.06 13.34
C GLN A 231 2.70 3.73 11.89
N PHE A 232 2.74 4.76 11.03
CA PHE A 232 2.58 4.53 9.61
C PHE A 232 3.53 5.36 8.73
N ILE A 233 3.47 6.69 8.79
CA ILE A 233 4.24 7.57 7.88
C ILE A 233 5.74 7.52 8.17
N TYR A 234 6.14 7.68 9.43
CA TYR A 234 7.55 7.69 9.80
C TYR A 234 8.27 6.35 9.52
N PRO A 235 7.69 5.18 9.85
CA PRO A 235 8.25 3.89 9.43
C PRO A 235 8.48 3.79 7.93
N LEU A 236 7.53 4.28 7.11
CA LEU A 236 7.64 4.26 5.66
C LEU A 236 8.76 5.19 5.14
N ILE A 237 8.89 6.39 5.70
CA ILE A 237 9.99 7.32 5.40
C ILE A 237 11.34 6.67 5.73
N LYS A 238 11.49 6.08 6.92
CA LYS A 238 12.73 5.38 7.30
C LYS A 238 13.05 4.26 6.32
N ALA A 239 12.06 3.46 5.94
CA ALA A 239 12.27 2.35 5.02
C ALA A 239 12.79 2.84 3.66
N ARG A 240 12.19 3.89 3.09
CA ARG A 240 12.60 4.47 1.81
C ARG A 240 13.98 5.12 1.88
N GLU A 241 14.27 5.87 2.95
CA GLU A 241 15.58 6.52 3.13
C GLU A 241 16.71 5.53 3.45
N ASN A 242 16.39 4.33 3.95
CA ASN A 242 17.37 3.26 4.22
C ASN A 242 17.67 2.37 3.01
N VAL A 243 17.04 2.59 1.85
CA VAL A 243 17.39 1.86 0.62
C VAL A 243 18.81 2.26 0.18
N LEU A 244 19.79 1.39 0.46
CA LEU A 244 21.21 1.67 0.20
C LEU A 244 21.54 1.74 -1.29
N LYS A 245 20.93 0.85 -2.07
CA LYS A 245 21.12 0.74 -3.52
C LYS A 245 19.88 0.17 -4.17
N SER A 246 19.44 0.76 -5.28
CA SER A 246 18.36 0.21 -6.07
C SER A 246 18.70 -1.19 -6.60
N ILE A 247 17.73 -2.09 -6.52
CA ILE A 247 17.85 -3.46 -7.03
C ILE A 247 17.25 -3.51 -8.43
N ASN A 248 17.80 -4.37 -9.30
CA ASN A 248 17.29 -4.51 -10.66
C ASN A 248 15.79 -4.87 -10.64
N ARG A 249 14.98 -4.08 -11.33
CA ARG A 249 13.53 -4.24 -11.38
C ARG A 249 13.13 -5.19 -12.51
N THR A 250 13.02 -6.48 -12.21
CA THR A 250 12.41 -7.47 -13.12
C THR A 250 10.89 -7.39 -13.04
N ILE A 251 10.21 -7.36 -14.18
CA ILE A 251 8.74 -7.31 -14.24
C ILE A 251 8.19 -8.74 -14.28
N LEU A 252 7.62 -9.18 -13.15
CA LEU A 252 7.10 -10.53 -12.99
C LEU A 252 5.59 -10.54 -13.32
N LEU A 253 5.25 -11.15 -14.46
CA LEU A 253 3.87 -11.33 -14.93
C LEU A 253 3.33 -12.72 -14.57
N ASN A 254 3.84 -13.32 -13.50
CA ASN A 254 3.29 -14.53 -12.87
C ASN A 254 2.49 -14.16 -11.60
N PRO A 255 1.53 -14.98 -11.15
CA PRO A 255 0.60 -14.61 -10.07
C PRO A 255 1.22 -14.71 -8.67
N GLY A 256 2.53 -14.48 -8.52
CA GLY A 256 3.23 -14.45 -7.24
C GLY A 256 4.17 -15.65 -6.99
N PRO A 257 5.40 -15.45 -6.48
CA PRO A 257 6.01 -14.17 -6.11
C PRO A 257 6.10 -13.19 -7.29
N ALA A 258 5.82 -11.91 -7.06
CA ALA A 258 5.71 -10.87 -8.08
C ALA A 258 6.75 -9.76 -7.82
N THR A 259 6.82 -8.76 -8.70
CA THR A 259 7.71 -7.60 -8.50
C THR A 259 7.37 -6.93 -7.18
N THR A 260 8.37 -6.58 -6.38
CA THR A 260 8.23 -5.88 -5.09
C THR A 260 9.01 -4.59 -5.11
N THR A 261 8.69 -3.69 -4.19
CA THR A 261 9.48 -2.48 -3.92
C THR A 261 10.84 -2.84 -3.31
N ASP A 262 11.82 -1.94 -3.38
CA ASP A 262 13.13 -2.18 -2.76
C ASP A 262 13.06 -2.06 -1.24
N THR A 263 12.17 -1.24 -0.71
CA THR A 263 11.87 -1.14 0.72
C THR A 263 11.45 -2.48 1.32
N VAL A 264 10.56 -3.25 0.67
CA VAL A 264 10.21 -4.60 1.12
C VAL A 264 11.40 -5.56 1.03
N LYS A 265 12.27 -5.42 0.01
CA LYS A 265 13.49 -6.24 -0.10
C LYS A 265 14.45 -5.97 1.06
N TYR A 266 14.74 -4.70 1.35
CA TYR A 266 15.66 -4.28 2.40
C TYR A 266 15.09 -4.45 3.81
N ALA A 267 13.77 -4.51 3.99
CA ALA A 267 13.15 -4.79 5.29
C ALA A 267 13.48 -6.20 5.84
N GLN A 268 14.08 -7.08 5.03
CA GLN A 268 14.65 -8.35 5.52
C GLN A 268 15.99 -8.16 6.25
N VAL A 269 16.69 -7.05 6.01
CA VAL A 269 18.00 -6.73 6.58
C VAL A 269 17.78 -6.00 7.90
N VAL A 270 17.76 -6.79 8.97
CA VAL A 270 17.57 -6.34 10.35
C VAL A 270 18.67 -6.93 11.23
N GLU A 271 18.85 -6.38 12.42
CA GLU A 271 19.70 -6.99 13.44
C GLU A 271 19.17 -8.37 13.85
N ASP A 272 20.08 -9.28 14.23
CA ASP A 272 19.69 -10.61 14.70
C ASP A 272 18.87 -10.48 16.00
N ILE A 273 17.70 -11.12 16.02
CA ILE A 273 16.80 -11.11 17.17
C ILE A 273 16.31 -12.52 17.49
N CYS A 274 16.25 -12.86 18.78
CA CYS A 274 15.58 -14.07 19.23
C CYS A 274 14.06 -13.89 19.09
N PRO A 275 13.33 -14.79 18.38
CA PRO A 275 11.89 -14.62 18.14
C PRO A 275 11.02 -14.78 19.41
N ARG A 276 11.65 -15.03 20.56
CA ARG A 276 11.00 -15.10 21.87
C ARG A 276 11.03 -13.76 22.61
N GLU A 277 11.79 -12.78 22.12
CA GLU A 277 11.82 -11.42 22.69
C GLU A 277 10.46 -10.74 22.53
N GLU A 278 10.12 -9.91 23.52
CA GLU A 278 8.86 -9.16 23.54
C GLU A 278 8.72 -8.24 22.33
N GLU A 279 9.85 -7.65 21.89
CA GLU A 279 9.89 -6.80 20.70
C GLU A 279 9.41 -7.54 19.45
N PHE A 280 9.86 -8.78 19.25
CA PHE A 280 9.45 -9.58 18.10
C PHE A 280 7.99 -10.04 18.23
N GLY A 281 7.53 -10.31 19.46
CA GLY A 281 6.11 -10.53 19.75
C GLY A 281 5.23 -9.38 19.27
N ARG A 282 5.62 -8.13 19.57
CA ARG A 282 4.91 -6.92 19.09
C ARG A 282 4.90 -6.80 17.57
N VAL A 283 5.95 -7.24 16.87
CA VAL A 283 5.97 -7.29 15.39
C VAL A 283 4.92 -8.28 14.87
N MET A 284 4.85 -9.49 15.44
CA MET A 284 3.86 -10.49 15.04
C MET A 284 2.43 -10.06 15.37
N GLU A 285 2.22 -9.42 16.52
CA GLU A 285 0.92 -8.88 16.95
C GLU A 285 0.44 -7.79 15.99
N PHE A 286 1.32 -6.84 15.65
CA PHE A 286 1.04 -5.82 14.63
C PHE A 286 0.62 -6.48 13.31
N ILE A 287 1.41 -7.43 12.81
CA ILE A 287 1.10 -8.14 11.56
C ILE A 287 -0.25 -8.84 11.65
N SER A 288 -0.54 -9.55 12.74
CA SER A 288 -1.80 -10.25 12.94
C SER A 288 -2.99 -9.29 12.94
N ASN A 289 -2.89 -8.17 13.65
CA ASN A 289 -3.98 -7.22 13.75
C ASN A 289 -4.26 -6.56 12.40
N GLU A 290 -3.22 -6.04 11.75
CA GLU A 290 -3.35 -5.33 10.47
C GLU A 290 -3.85 -6.23 9.34
N LEU A 291 -3.41 -7.49 9.30
CA LEU A 291 -3.95 -8.46 8.34
C LEU A 291 -5.44 -8.73 8.57
N THR A 292 -5.88 -8.76 9.83
CA THR A 292 -7.30 -8.91 10.18
C THR A 292 -8.10 -7.70 9.72
N GLU A 293 -7.62 -6.49 10.02
CA GLU A 293 -8.30 -5.22 9.69
C GLU A 293 -8.52 -4.98 8.19
N PHE A 294 -7.74 -5.63 7.32
CA PHE A 294 -7.98 -5.58 5.88
C PHE A 294 -9.29 -6.23 5.42
N VAL A 295 -9.89 -7.12 6.22
CA VAL A 295 -11.09 -7.87 5.82
C VAL A 295 -12.15 -8.05 6.90
N GLY A 296 -11.88 -7.66 8.15
CA GLY A 296 -12.80 -7.80 9.28
C GLY A 296 -12.33 -7.02 10.51
N ASN A 297 -13.17 -6.96 11.55
CA ASN A 297 -12.83 -6.25 12.78
C ASN A 297 -12.04 -7.14 13.77
N LEU A 298 -11.24 -6.51 14.62
CA LEU A 298 -10.43 -7.20 15.63
C LEU A 298 -11.24 -7.79 16.79
N GLU A 299 -12.53 -7.49 16.93
CA GLU A 299 -13.37 -8.04 18.00
C GLU A 299 -13.79 -9.47 17.64
N GLU A 300 -14.28 -9.68 16.43
CA GLU A 300 -14.86 -10.93 15.92
C GLU A 300 -13.82 -11.84 15.25
N TYR A 301 -12.77 -11.27 14.64
CA TYR A 301 -11.80 -12.00 13.83
C TYR A 301 -10.39 -11.93 14.39
N THR A 302 -9.56 -12.92 14.03
CA THR A 302 -8.14 -12.97 14.40
C THR A 302 -7.31 -13.62 13.30
N THR A 303 -6.04 -13.23 13.18
CA THR A 303 -5.11 -13.84 12.24
C THR A 303 -4.20 -14.85 12.94
N VAL A 304 -4.03 -16.02 12.34
CA VAL A 304 -3.11 -17.07 12.78
C VAL A 304 -1.99 -17.22 11.74
N LEU A 305 -0.75 -16.95 12.17
CA LEU A 305 0.44 -16.95 11.31
C LEU A 305 1.12 -18.33 11.31
N PHE A 306 1.62 -18.73 10.13
CA PHE A 306 2.43 -19.93 9.91
C PHE A 306 3.66 -19.63 9.05
N GLY A 307 4.76 -20.31 9.35
CA GLY A 307 5.89 -20.40 8.41
C GLY A 307 5.55 -21.41 7.32
N GLY A 308 5.47 -20.97 6.07
CA GLY A 308 5.09 -21.85 4.96
C GLY A 308 4.53 -21.13 3.75
N SER A 309 4.21 -21.92 2.72
CA SER A 309 3.51 -21.43 1.53
C SER A 309 2.00 -21.27 1.80
N GLY A 310 1.26 -20.56 0.95
CA GLY A 310 -0.20 -20.45 1.08
C GLY A 310 -0.94 -21.80 1.14
N THR A 311 -0.37 -22.89 0.60
CA THR A 311 -0.97 -24.22 0.76
C THR A 311 -0.97 -24.69 2.23
N ALA A 312 0.01 -24.27 3.03
CA ALA A 312 0.06 -24.55 4.46
C ALA A 312 -1.12 -23.90 5.20
N ALA A 313 -1.54 -22.69 4.82
CA ALA A 313 -2.74 -22.06 5.38
C ALA A 313 -4.01 -22.85 5.05
N VAL A 314 -4.22 -23.24 3.79
CA VAL A 314 -5.39 -24.05 3.41
C VAL A 314 -5.39 -25.41 4.11
N GLU A 315 -4.23 -26.07 4.14
CA GLU A 315 -4.08 -27.35 4.82
C GLU A 315 -4.34 -27.22 6.32
N SER A 316 -3.87 -26.14 6.96
CA SER A 316 -4.12 -25.87 8.39
C SER A 316 -5.61 -25.74 8.70
N ILE A 317 -6.39 -25.12 7.82
CA ILE A 317 -7.84 -25.01 7.97
C ILE A 317 -8.45 -26.40 7.86
N LEU A 318 -8.27 -27.08 6.71
CA LEU A 318 -8.90 -28.37 6.44
C LEU A 318 -8.53 -29.43 7.48
N SER A 319 -7.29 -29.46 7.95
CA SER A 319 -6.85 -30.44 8.95
C SER A 319 -7.28 -30.13 10.39
N SER A 320 -7.79 -28.92 10.67
CA SER A 320 -8.06 -28.45 12.04
C SER A 320 -9.52 -28.13 12.32
N VAL A 321 -10.30 -27.68 11.32
CA VAL A 321 -11.65 -27.14 11.54
C VAL A 321 -12.77 -28.10 11.15
N ILE A 322 -12.47 -29.14 10.36
CA ILE A 322 -13.47 -30.13 9.94
C ILE A 322 -13.71 -31.11 11.08
N ASP A 323 -14.96 -31.16 11.53
CA ASP A 323 -15.44 -32.04 12.60
C ASP A 323 -15.72 -33.46 12.09
N ASP A 324 -16.61 -34.19 12.75
CA ASP A 324 -17.04 -35.52 12.31
C ASP A 324 -18.12 -35.47 11.21
N GLN A 325 -18.46 -34.27 10.69
CA GLN A 325 -19.37 -34.07 9.57
C GLN A 325 -18.60 -33.80 8.28
N ALA A 326 -19.31 -33.81 7.15
CA ALA A 326 -18.70 -33.68 5.84
C ALA A 326 -18.49 -32.22 5.40
N ILE A 327 -17.50 -32.00 4.54
CA ILE A 327 -17.25 -30.73 3.85
C ILE A 327 -17.62 -30.80 2.36
N LEU A 328 -18.27 -29.76 1.84
CA LEU A 328 -18.46 -29.55 0.41
C LEU A 328 -17.31 -28.72 -0.15
N ILE A 329 -16.63 -29.19 -1.18
CA ILE A 329 -15.53 -28.46 -1.84
C ILE A 329 -15.96 -28.11 -3.26
N ILE A 330 -15.98 -26.81 -3.58
CA ILE A 330 -16.20 -26.33 -4.94
C ILE A 330 -14.89 -26.46 -5.71
N ASN A 331 -14.90 -27.26 -6.77
CA ASN A 331 -13.75 -27.48 -7.64
C ASN A 331 -14.02 -26.94 -9.05
N ASN A 332 -13.55 -25.73 -9.31
CA ASN A 332 -13.48 -25.12 -10.64
C ASN A 332 -12.05 -24.71 -11.02
N GLY A 333 -11.05 -25.47 -10.56
CA GLY A 333 -9.67 -25.24 -10.98
C GLY A 333 -8.64 -26.01 -10.15
N ALA A 334 -7.37 -25.62 -10.30
CA ALA A 334 -6.27 -26.39 -9.70
C ALA A 334 -6.22 -26.28 -8.16
N TYR A 335 -6.81 -25.24 -7.57
CA TYR A 335 -6.74 -25.00 -6.13
C TYR A 335 -7.89 -25.70 -5.41
N GLY A 336 -9.10 -25.70 -5.98
CA GLY A 336 -10.21 -26.55 -5.52
C GLY A 336 -9.83 -28.04 -5.56
N LYS A 337 -9.24 -28.50 -6.66
CA LYS A 337 -8.69 -29.86 -6.77
C LYS A 337 -7.63 -30.17 -5.69
N ARG A 338 -6.81 -29.18 -5.31
CA ARG A 338 -5.83 -29.34 -4.23
C ARG A 338 -6.52 -29.49 -2.87
N MET A 339 -7.58 -28.75 -2.60
CA MET A 339 -8.37 -28.92 -1.37
C MET A 339 -8.96 -30.33 -1.27
N CYS A 340 -9.54 -30.86 -2.36
CA CYS A 340 -10.00 -32.25 -2.42
C CYS A 340 -8.86 -33.22 -2.09
N LYS A 341 -7.66 -33.00 -2.64
CA LYS A 341 -6.51 -33.86 -2.35
C LYS A 341 -6.06 -33.79 -0.89
N ILE A 342 -6.09 -32.60 -0.28
CA ILE A 342 -5.78 -32.43 1.15
C ILE A 342 -6.80 -33.18 2.00
N ALA A 343 -8.10 -33.02 1.70
CA ALA A 343 -9.18 -33.68 2.42
C ALA A 343 -9.04 -35.23 2.36
N ASP A 344 -8.75 -35.77 1.18
CA ASP A 344 -8.43 -37.19 0.95
C ASP A 344 -7.24 -37.67 1.80
N VAL A 345 -6.12 -36.93 1.79
CA VAL A 345 -4.91 -37.28 2.55
C VAL A 345 -5.16 -37.34 4.07
N TYR A 346 -6.00 -36.45 4.60
CA TYR A 346 -6.36 -36.45 6.03
C TYR A 346 -7.53 -37.38 6.36
N GLY A 347 -8.10 -38.09 5.38
CA GLY A 347 -9.25 -38.98 5.56
C GLY A 347 -10.52 -38.24 6.01
N LEU A 348 -10.70 -36.99 5.56
CA LEU A 348 -11.90 -36.22 5.85
C LEU A 348 -13.05 -36.70 4.96
N GLU A 349 -14.28 -36.72 5.48
CA GLU A 349 -15.45 -36.94 4.63
C GLU A 349 -15.72 -35.66 3.82
N PHE A 350 -15.65 -35.75 2.50
CA PHE A 350 -15.89 -34.60 1.64
C PHE A 350 -16.69 -34.97 0.39
N PHE A 351 -17.41 -33.98 -0.14
CA PHE A 351 -18.10 -34.04 -1.42
C PHE A 351 -17.51 -32.99 -2.35
N GLU A 352 -17.21 -33.38 -3.58
CA GLU A 352 -16.70 -32.47 -4.61
C GLU A 352 -17.86 -31.98 -5.49
N TYR A 353 -18.05 -30.66 -5.54
CA TYR A 353 -18.89 -30.03 -6.54
C TYR A 353 -18.00 -29.55 -7.69
N ALA A 354 -17.98 -30.32 -8.79
CA ALA A 354 -17.23 -29.96 -9.98
C ALA A 354 -17.98 -28.87 -10.77
N SER A 355 -17.28 -27.79 -11.11
CA SER A 355 -17.81 -26.66 -11.89
C SER A 355 -16.81 -26.28 -13.01
N PRO A 356 -17.28 -25.72 -14.14
CA PRO A 356 -16.40 -25.32 -15.24
C PRO A 356 -15.31 -24.34 -14.78
N VAL A 357 -14.12 -24.43 -15.36
CA VAL A 357 -12.94 -23.63 -14.95
C VAL A 357 -12.96 -22.19 -15.47
N ASP A 358 -13.88 -21.91 -16.40
CA ASP A 358 -13.98 -20.69 -17.20
C ASP A 358 -15.36 -20.01 -17.11
N GLU A 359 -16.31 -20.60 -16.37
CA GLU A 359 -17.64 -20.07 -16.15
C GLU A 359 -17.92 -19.84 -14.66
N ALA A 360 -18.84 -18.93 -14.36
CA ALA A 360 -19.30 -18.71 -12.99
C ALA A 360 -19.97 -19.97 -12.41
N ILE A 361 -19.92 -20.12 -11.08
CA ILE A 361 -20.62 -21.18 -10.36
C ILE A 361 -22.13 -21.05 -10.59
N ASP A 362 -22.77 -22.10 -11.10
CA ASP A 362 -24.23 -22.21 -11.10
C ASP A 362 -24.73 -22.42 -9.66
N LEU A 363 -25.26 -21.36 -9.07
CA LEU A 363 -25.74 -21.35 -7.70
C LEU A 363 -26.99 -22.22 -7.49
N SER A 364 -27.84 -22.35 -8.51
CA SER A 364 -29.03 -23.21 -8.44
C SER A 364 -28.63 -24.68 -8.46
N SER A 365 -27.66 -25.04 -9.31
CA SER A 365 -27.10 -26.40 -9.34
C SER A 365 -26.33 -26.73 -8.05
N LEU A 366 -25.53 -25.78 -7.53
CA LEU A 366 -24.84 -25.93 -6.25
C LEU A 366 -25.84 -26.14 -5.09
N GLU A 367 -26.91 -25.37 -5.04
CA GLU A 367 -27.96 -25.52 -4.03
C GLU A 367 -28.66 -26.88 -4.13
N GLN A 368 -29.00 -27.32 -5.35
CA GLN A 368 -29.53 -28.67 -5.57
C GLN A 368 -28.55 -29.75 -5.10
N PHE A 369 -27.25 -29.57 -5.34
CA PHE A 369 -26.22 -30.49 -4.86
C PHE A 369 -26.22 -30.57 -3.34
N ILE A 370 -26.21 -29.43 -2.64
CA ILE A 370 -26.25 -29.35 -1.16
C ILE A 370 -27.45 -30.13 -0.60
N ASN A 371 -28.64 -29.99 -1.21
CA ASN A 371 -29.86 -30.68 -0.74
C ASN A 371 -29.83 -32.20 -0.97
N ASN A 372 -29.03 -32.68 -1.92
CA ASN A 372 -28.97 -34.10 -2.31
C ASN A 372 -27.81 -34.86 -1.67
N VAL A 373 -26.93 -34.19 -0.91
CA VAL A 373 -25.86 -34.87 -0.18
C VAL A 373 -26.48 -35.76 0.92
N PRO A 374 -26.12 -37.05 1.00
CA PRO A 374 -26.72 -37.99 1.97
C PRO A 374 -26.23 -37.76 3.41
N THR A 375 -25.09 -37.10 3.57
CA THR A 375 -24.49 -36.77 4.86
C THR A 375 -24.72 -35.30 5.20
N LYS A 376 -24.84 -34.99 6.50
CA LYS A 376 -24.89 -33.62 6.97
C LYS A 376 -23.57 -32.90 6.67
N LEU A 377 -23.66 -31.76 5.99
CA LEU A 377 -22.54 -30.87 5.74
C LEU A 377 -22.36 -29.89 6.91
N SER A 378 -21.12 -29.69 7.36
CA SER A 378 -20.76 -28.64 8.34
C SER A 378 -20.06 -27.45 7.70
N HIS A 379 -19.36 -27.68 6.59
CA HIS A 379 -18.52 -26.67 5.94
C HIS A 379 -18.69 -26.65 4.42
N LEU A 380 -18.40 -25.50 3.82
CA LEU A 380 -18.22 -25.33 2.38
C LEU A 380 -16.89 -24.61 2.12
N ALA A 381 -16.04 -25.16 1.24
CA ALA A 381 -14.81 -24.52 0.80
C ALA A 381 -14.88 -24.04 -0.66
N VAL A 382 -14.38 -22.83 -0.88
CA VAL A 382 -14.31 -22.19 -2.21
C VAL A 382 -13.01 -21.41 -2.38
N VAL A 383 -12.50 -21.34 -3.60
CA VAL A 383 -11.38 -20.48 -3.97
C VAL A 383 -11.95 -19.17 -4.50
N HIS A 384 -11.54 -18.01 -3.99
CA HIS A 384 -12.08 -16.73 -4.45
C HIS A 384 -11.61 -16.39 -5.87
N CYS A 385 -10.30 -16.46 -6.12
CA CYS A 385 -9.71 -16.19 -7.43
C CYS A 385 -8.91 -17.43 -7.92
N GLU A 386 -9.46 -18.11 -8.92
CA GLU A 386 -8.84 -19.27 -9.56
C GLU A 386 -7.78 -18.82 -10.57
N THR A 387 -6.55 -18.61 -10.09
CA THR A 387 -5.41 -18.20 -10.94
C THR A 387 -5.02 -19.20 -12.03
N SER A 388 -5.66 -20.38 -12.04
CA SER A 388 -5.55 -21.35 -13.12
C SER A 388 -6.10 -20.78 -14.43
N THR A 389 -7.14 -19.94 -14.37
CA THR A 389 -7.83 -19.35 -15.52
C THR A 389 -7.99 -17.83 -15.44
N GLY A 390 -8.09 -17.28 -14.23
CA GLY A 390 -8.41 -15.86 -13.97
C GLY A 390 -9.83 -15.65 -13.45
N LEU A 391 -10.61 -16.73 -13.28
CA LEU A 391 -11.99 -16.73 -12.80
C LEU A 391 -12.11 -16.20 -11.36
N LEU A 392 -13.11 -15.35 -11.14
CA LEU A 392 -13.48 -14.81 -9.83
C LEU A 392 -14.84 -15.39 -9.40
N ASN A 393 -14.83 -16.15 -8.30
CA ASN A 393 -16.04 -16.72 -7.72
C ASN A 393 -16.74 -15.68 -6.83
N ASN A 394 -18.07 -15.56 -6.93
CA ASN A 394 -18.84 -14.60 -6.15
C ASN A 394 -19.02 -15.06 -4.69
N LEU A 395 -18.18 -14.54 -3.79
CA LEU A 395 -18.23 -14.90 -2.37
C LEU A 395 -19.51 -14.46 -1.66
N GLU A 396 -20.12 -13.32 -2.03
CA GLU A 396 -21.37 -12.87 -1.42
C GLU A 396 -22.49 -13.90 -1.67
N ALA A 397 -22.63 -14.35 -2.92
CA ALA A 397 -23.65 -15.32 -3.29
C ALA A 397 -23.42 -16.72 -2.68
N VAL A 398 -22.16 -17.16 -2.60
CA VAL A 398 -21.81 -18.42 -1.90
C VAL A 398 -22.04 -18.28 -0.39
N GLY A 399 -21.75 -17.11 0.18
CA GLY A 399 -21.96 -16.78 1.59
C GLY A 399 -23.44 -16.81 1.99
N GLU A 400 -24.32 -16.27 1.15
CA GLU A 400 -25.78 -16.34 1.31
C GLU A 400 -26.29 -17.79 1.36
N LEU A 401 -25.81 -18.66 0.47
CA LEU A 401 -26.11 -20.10 0.51
C LEU A 401 -25.58 -20.74 1.79
N CYS A 402 -24.33 -20.44 2.19
CA CYS A 402 -23.76 -20.95 3.43
C CYS A 402 -24.62 -20.53 4.65
N GLN A 403 -25.11 -19.29 4.67
CA GLN A 403 -25.98 -18.80 5.75
C GLN A 403 -27.31 -19.56 5.77
N LYS A 404 -27.96 -19.72 4.61
CA LYS A 404 -29.23 -20.47 4.46
C LYS A 404 -29.13 -21.91 4.98
N TYR A 405 -28.02 -22.58 4.69
CA TYR A 405 -27.79 -23.97 5.06
C TYR A 405 -26.98 -24.15 6.36
N LYS A 406 -26.64 -23.04 7.05
CA LYS A 406 -25.84 -23.03 8.29
C LYS A 406 -24.47 -23.72 8.14
N LEU A 407 -23.84 -23.53 6.98
CA LEU A 407 -22.49 -24.03 6.68
C LEU A 407 -21.46 -22.98 7.07
N SER A 408 -20.35 -23.43 7.66
CA SER A 408 -19.18 -22.57 7.88
C SER A 408 -18.37 -22.46 6.58
N MET A 409 -18.19 -21.24 6.09
CA MET A 409 -17.54 -20.97 4.81
C MET A 409 -16.02 -20.83 4.99
N ILE A 410 -15.28 -21.61 4.21
CA ILE A 410 -13.81 -21.59 4.09
C ILE A 410 -13.45 -20.99 2.73
N VAL A 411 -12.60 -19.97 2.73
CA VAL A 411 -12.18 -19.26 1.52
C VAL A 411 -10.68 -19.35 1.34
N ASP A 412 -10.23 -19.89 0.21
CA ASP A 412 -8.88 -19.63 -0.31
C ASP A 412 -8.89 -18.28 -1.03
N ALA A 413 -8.32 -17.28 -0.37
CA ALA A 413 -8.17 -15.93 -0.88
C ALA A 413 -6.72 -15.62 -1.26
N MET A 414 -5.87 -16.63 -1.53
CA MET A 414 -4.43 -16.43 -1.74
C MET A 414 -4.13 -15.36 -2.78
N SER A 415 -4.91 -15.29 -3.86
CA SER A 415 -4.69 -14.39 -4.99
C SER A 415 -5.68 -13.23 -5.06
N SER A 416 -6.55 -13.07 -4.06
CA SER A 416 -7.52 -11.97 -3.96
C SER A 416 -7.27 -11.07 -2.75
N PHE A 417 -6.83 -11.62 -1.62
CA PHE A 417 -6.54 -10.87 -0.39
C PHE A 417 -5.57 -9.72 -0.67
N ALA A 418 -5.80 -8.55 -0.07
CA ALA A 418 -5.06 -7.30 -0.29
C ALA A 418 -5.06 -6.79 -1.75
N ALA A 419 -5.96 -7.26 -2.61
CA ALA A 419 -6.24 -6.66 -3.92
C ALA A 419 -7.72 -6.43 -4.14
N ILE A 420 -8.52 -7.49 -4.08
CA ILE A 420 -9.98 -7.40 -4.24
C ILE A 420 -10.57 -7.12 -2.85
N PRO A 421 -11.42 -6.09 -2.67
CA PRO A 421 -12.09 -5.85 -1.39
C PRO A 421 -12.85 -7.09 -0.92
N ILE A 422 -12.62 -7.49 0.33
CA ILE A 422 -13.28 -8.62 0.98
C ILE A 422 -13.76 -8.13 2.35
N ASP A 423 -15.00 -8.45 2.70
CA ASP A 423 -15.57 -8.20 4.03
C ASP A 423 -16.07 -9.53 4.57
N MET A 424 -15.37 -10.09 5.56
CA MET A 424 -15.65 -11.43 6.08
C MET A 424 -17.02 -11.53 6.74
N ASN A 425 -17.49 -10.47 7.41
CA ASN A 425 -18.78 -10.48 8.09
C ASN A 425 -19.90 -10.41 7.04
N LYS A 426 -19.85 -9.42 6.14
CA LYS A 426 -20.83 -9.25 5.06
C LYS A 426 -20.92 -10.48 4.15
N MET A 427 -19.79 -11.12 3.86
CA MET A 427 -19.71 -12.30 2.98
C MET A 427 -19.90 -13.63 3.74
N ASN A 428 -20.20 -13.61 5.04
CA ASN A 428 -20.39 -14.80 5.88
C ASN A 428 -19.19 -15.79 5.85
N ILE A 429 -17.97 -15.26 5.85
CA ILE A 429 -16.72 -16.03 5.80
C ILE A 429 -16.29 -16.38 7.23
N SER A 430 -16.10 -17.68 7.50
CA SER A 430 -15.59 -18.15 8.80
C SER A 430 -14.07 -18.26 8.83
N TYR A 431 -13.45 -18.71 7.73
CA TYR A 431 -12.01 -18.87 7.62
C TYR A 431 -11.52 -18.39 6.25
N LEU A 432 -10.49 -17.54 6.23
CA LEU A 432 -9.87 -17.01 5.02
C LEU A 432 -8.38 -17.33 5.02
N ALA A 433 -7.90 -18.06 4.02
CA ALA A 433 -6.48 -18.36 3.83
C ALA A 433 -5.82 -17.37 2.86
N ALA A 434 -4.62 -16.89 3.21
CA ALA A 434 -3.79 -16.05 2.35
C ALA A 434 -2.28 -16.22 2.65
N SER A 435 -1.44 -15.47 1.93
CA SER A 435 0.02 -15.52 2.08
C SER A 435 0.67 -14.17 1.79
N SER A 436 1.89 -13.99 2.31
CA SER A 436 2.65 -12.74 2.23
C SER A 436 3.05 -12.32 0.82
N ASN A 437 3.24 -13.26 -0.11
CA ASN A 437 3.92 -13.03 -1.40
C ASN A 437 3.02 -12.95 -2.63
N LYS A 438 1.75 -12.64 -2.41
CA LYS A 438 0.75 -12.41 -3.46
C LYS A 438 0.48 -10.91 -3.55
N ASN A 439 -0.77 -10.48 -3.39
CA ASN A 439 -1.10 -9.07 -3.56
C ASN A 439 -0.74 -8.18 -2.37
N LEU A 440 -0.32 -8.77 -1.24
CA LEU A 440 0.35 -8.02 -0.17
C LEU A 440 1.70 -7.44 -0.65
N GLN A 441 2.30 -8.02 -1.69
CA GLN A 441 3.60 -7.63 -2.25
C GLN A 441 4.77 -7.84 -1.27
N GLY A 442 4.64 -8.77 -0.33
CA GLY A 442 5.71 -9.19 0.58
C GLY A 442 6.58 -10.33 0.03
N MET A 443 7.51 -10.81 0.84
CA MET A 443 8.36 -11.97 0.51
C MET A 443 7.69 -13.29 0.87
N ALA A 444 8.00 -14.36 0.15
CA ALA A 444 7.44 -15.70 0.41
C ALA A 444 7.99 -16.29 1.71
N GLY A 445 7.14 -17.03 2.42
CA GLY A 445 7.55 -17.75 3.64
C GLY A 445 6.56 -17.61 4.80
N VAL A 446 5.61 -16.67 4.72
CA VAL A 446 4.51 -16.55 5.70
C VAL A 446 3.18 -16.80 5.01
N SER A 447 2.41 -17.72 5.58
CA SER A 447 1.02 -17.95 5.24
C SER A 447 0.17 -17.75 6.48
N PHE A 448 -1.09 -17.36 6.31
CA PHE A 448 -1.94 -17.04 7.44
C PHE A 448 -3.40 -17.36 7.17
N VAL A 449 -4.12 -17.55 8.27
CA VAL A 449 -5.57 -17.77 8.28
C VAL A 449 -6.20 -16.66 9.11
N ILE A 450 -7.15 -15.94 8.54
CA ILE A 450 -8.02 -15.02 9.27
C ILE A 450 -9.28 -15.80 9.62
N ALA A 451 -9.57 -15.93 10.91
CA ALA A 451 -10.60 -16.81 11.43
C ALA A 451 -11.59 -16.04 12.29
N ASP A 452 -12.87 -16.39 12.15
CA ASP A 452 -13.90 -16.07 13.14
C ASP A 452 -13.51 -16.71 14.48
N LYS A 453 -13.36 -15.88 15.52
CA LYS A 453 -12.91 -16.33 16.83
C LYS A 453 -13.87 -17.33 17.47
N ALA A 454 -15.18 -17.13 17.33
CA ALA A 454 -16.17 -18.01 17.93
C ALA A 454 -16.17 -19.40 17.27
N GLN A 455 -15.96 -19.48 15.96
CA GLN A 455 -15.77 -20.75 15.26
C GLN A 455 -14.43 -21.39 15.62
N LEU A 456 -13.35 -20.62 15.65
CA LEU A 456 -12.02 -21.12 16.00
C LEU A 456 -11.98 -21.73 17.41
N GLU A 457 -12.59 -21.07 18.40
CA GLU A 457 -12.63 -21.58 19.79
C GLU A 457 -13.40 -22.91 19.92
N LYS A 458 -14.39 -23.20 19.06
CA LYS A 458 -15.09 -24.50 19.05
C LYS A 458 -14.18 -25.65 18.65
N THR A 459 -13.11 -25.39 17.89
CA THR A 459 -12.18 -26.42 17.42
C THR A 459 -11.23 -26.91 18.52
N LYS A 460 -11.19 -26.25 19.69
CA LYS A 460 -10.39 -26.64 20.86
C LYS A 460 -10.54 -28.12 21.25
N GLN A 461 -11.74 -28.65 21.11
CA GLN A 461 -12.09 -30.02 21.49
C GLN A 461 -11.83 -31.05 20.38
N TYR A 462 -11.48 -30.62 19.17
CA TYR A 462 -11.26 -31.51 18.03
C TYR A 462 -9.94 -32.25 18.17
N LYS A 463 -9.93 -33.52 17.75
CA LYS A 463 -8.72 -34.32 17.70
C LYS A 463 -7.75 -33.71 16.69
N GLN A 464 -6.56 -33.35 17.16
CA GLN A 464 -5.50 -32.82 16.30
C GLN A 464 -5.05 -33.88 15.28
N ARG A 465 -4.99 -33.49 14.00
CA ARG A 465 -4.54 -34.36 12.90
C ARG A 465 -3.08 -34.15 12.52
N ASN A 466 -2.50 -33.04 12.94
CA ASN A 466 -1.10 -32.69 12.80
C ASN A 466 -0.68 -31.75 13.94
N VAL A 467 0.61 -31.42 14.02
CA VAL A 467 1.17 -30.55 15.07
C VAL A 467 1.49 -29.16 14.51
N TYR A 468 2.33 -29.09 13.47
CA TYR A 468 2.83 -27.82 12.93
C TYR A 468 1.73 -26.92 12.35
N LEU A 469 0.74 -27.53 11.67
CA LEU A 469 -0.36 -26.83 11.00
C LEU A 469 -1.65 -26.83 11.83
N ASN A 470 -1.60 -27.17 13.12
CA ASN A 470 -2.81 -27.16 13.92
C ASN A 470 -3.24 -25.72 14.22
N LEU A 471 -4.37 -25.32 13.66
CA LEU A 471 -4.85 -23.94 13.68
C LEU A 471 -5.13 -23.43 15.10
N PHE A 472 -5.89 -24.20 15.88
CA PHE A 472 -6.24 -23.83 17.25
C PHE A 472 -5.02 -23.70 18.15
N THR A 473 -4.09 -24.66 18.08
CA THR A 473 -2.92 -24.65 18.98
C THR A 473 -2.00 -23.49 18.67
N GLN A 474 -1.82 -23.14 17.39
CA GLN A 474 -1.02 -21.99 16.98
C GLN A 474 -1.62 -20.67 17.48
N TYR A 475 -2.92 -20.49 17.28
CA TYR A 475 -3.69 -19.36 17.80
C TYR A 475 -3.60 -19.25 19.32
N HIS A 476 -3.90 -20.35 20.02
CA HIS A 476 -3.98 -20.36 21.47
C HIS A 476 -2.61 -20.09 22.11
N TYR A 477 -1.53 -20.65 21.54
CA TYR A 477 -0.18 -20.39 22.03
C TYR A 477 0.23 -18.92 21.86
N PHE A 478 -0.05 -18.33 20.69
CA PHE A 478 0.22 -16.91 20.44
C PHE A 478 -0.57 -16.00 21.39
N LYS A 479 -1.88 -16.25 21.55
CA LYS A 479 -2.74 -15.52 22.47
C LYS A 479 -2.24 -15.50 23.92
N LEU A 480 -1.60 -16.57 24.39
CA LEU A 480 -1.09 -16.68 25.76
C LEU A 480 0.31 -16.10 25.96
N THR A 481 1.14 -16.08 24.92
CA THR A 481 2.59 -15.85 25.06
C THR A 481 3.13 -14.70 24.21
N ASN A 482 2.32 -14.20 23.27
CA ASN A 482 2.73 -13.32 22.17
C ASN A 482 3.87 -13.90 21.31
N GLN A 483 3.94 -15.24 21.20
CA GLN A 483 4.97 -15.96 20.45
C GLN A 483 4.35 -17.03 19.55
N MET A 484 5.00 -17.37 18.43
CA MET A 484 4.63 -18.57 17.67
C MET A 484 5.13 -19.84 18.37
N GLN A 485 4.46 -20.98 18.15
CA GLN A 485 4.85 -22.26 18.76
C GLN A 485 6.30 -22.64 18.40
N PHE A 486 6.65 -22.49 17.13
CA PHE A 486 7.96 -22.81 16.56
C PHE A 486 8.63 -21.56 16.00
N THR A 487 9.93 -21.67 15.68
CA THR A 487 10.71 -20.58 15.10
C THR A 487 10.02 -20.03 13.84
N PRO A 488 9.62 -18.76 13.83
CA PRO A 488 9.03 -18.12 12.68
C PRO A 488 10.11 -17.64 11.69
N PRO A 489 9.76 -17.37 10.43
CA PRO A 489 10.67 -16.76 9.47
C PRO A 489 10.85 -15.26 9.78
N VAL A 490 11.74 -14.95 10.74
CA VAL A 490 11.94 -13.61 11.33
C VAL A 490 12.07 -12.51 10.27
N GLN A 491 13.00 -12.66 9.34
CA GLN A 491 13.28 -11.66 8.31
C GLN A 491 12.10 -11.49 7.33
N THR A 492 11.39 -12.58 7.03
CA THR A 492 10.18 -12.53 6.19
C THR A 492 9.04 -11.79 6.89
N LEU A 493 8.92 -11.89 8.22
CA LEU A 493 7.92 -11.13 8.98
C LEU A 493 8.22 -9.63 9.00
N TYR A 494 9.49 -9.21 9.09
CA TYR A 494 9.84 -7.79 8.92
C TYR A 494 9.53 -7.28 7.50
N ALA A 495 9.81 -8.06 6.46
CA ALA A 495 9.41 -7.73 5.09
C ALA A 495 7.88 -7.66 4.93
N LEU A 496 7.14 -8.55 5.60
CA LEU A 496 5.68 -8.54 5.62
C LEU A 496 5.14 -7.30 6.34
N LYS A 497 5.74 -6.90 7.47
CA LYS A 497 5.40 -5.64 8.14
C LYS A 497 5.54 -4.45 7.20
N GLN A 498 6.65 -4.36 6.47
CA GLN A 498 6.86 -3.30 5.47
C GLN A 498 5.82 -3.35 4.34
N ALA A 499 5.49 -4.55 3.85
CA ALA A 499 4.48 -4.74 2.81
C ALA A 499 3.07 -4.34 3.28
N ILE A 500 2.74 -4.59 4.55
CA ILE A 500 1.48 -4.14 5.19
C ILE A 500 1.44 -2.61 5.25
N LEU A 501 2.53 -1.96 5.66
CA LEU A 501 2.62 -0.49 5.63
C LEU A 501 2.39 0.02 4.20
N GLU A 502 3.12 -0.47 3.20
CA GLU A 502 2.90 -0.03 1.81
C GLU A 502 1.48 -0.31 1.30
N THR A 503 0.83 -1.37 1.79
CA THR A 503 -0.57 -1.66 1.50
C THR A 503 -1.52 -0.64 2.12
N LYS A 504 -1.29 -0.21 3.36
CA LYS A 504 -2.03 0.88 4.00
C LYS A 504 -1.80 2.22 3.30
N TRP A 505 -0.58 2.45 2.78
CA TRP A 505 -0.25 3.68 2.03
C TRP A 505 -1.03 3.82 0.75
N GLU A 506 -1.08 2.72 -0.01
CA GLU A 506 -1.75 2.68 -1.28
C GLU A 506 -3.27 2.62 -1.09
N GLY A 507 -3.71 1.80 -0.14
CA GLY A 507 -5.10 1.39 0.04
C GLY A 507 -5.49 0.26 -0.91
N ILE A 508 -6.27 -0.71 -0.42
CA ILE A 508 -6.69 -1.90 -1.18
C ILE A 508 -7.50 -1.50 -2.43
N GLN A 509 -8.41 -0.53 -2.30
CA GLN A 509 -9.24 -0.06 -3.42
C GLN A 509 -8.38 0.60 -4.51
N SER A 510 -7.38 1.41 -4.14
CA SER A 510 -6.45 2.04 -5.08
C SER A 510 -5.57 1.01 -5.76
N ARG A 511 -5.06 0.02 -5.00
CA ARG A 511 -4.33 -1.12 -5.55
C ARG A 511 -5.17 -1.89 -6.56
N TYR A 512 -6.43 -2.18 -6.23
CA TYR A 512 -7.35 -2.83 -7.17
C TYR A 512 -7.56 -2.01 -8.44
N LYS A 513 -7.67 -0.69 -8.33
CA LYS A 513 -7.77 0.22 -9.49
C LYS A 513 -6.50 0.15 -10.34
N ARG A 514 -5.31 0.13 -9.73
CA ARG A 514 -4.03 -0.01 -10.46
C ARG A 514 -3.93 -1.35 -11.20
N TYR A 515 -4.29 -2.45 -10.54
CA TYR A 515 -4.35 -3.77 -11.18
C TYR A 515 -5.40 -3.83 -12.28
N THR A 516 -6.60 -3.28 -12.04
CA THR A 516 -7.66 -3.16 -13.04
C THR A 516 -7.20 -2.38 -14.25
N LYS A 517 -6.55 -1.22 -14.08
CA LYS A 517 -6.04 -0.42 -15.19
C LYS A 517 -5.00 -1.18 -16.00
N SER A 518 -4.12 -1.92 -15.32
CA SER A 518 -3.12 -2.78 -15.96
C SER A 518 -3.79 -3.92 -16.75
N TRP A 519 -4.84 -4.53 -16.20
CA TRP A 519 -5.65 -5.55 -16.87
C TRP A 519 -6.42 -4.98 -18.08
N GLU A 520 -7.02 -3.80 -17.98
CA GLU A 520 -7.69 -3.14 -19.11
C GLU A 520 -6.73 -2.93 -20.27
N THR A 521 -5.54 -2.38 -19.99
CA THR A 521 -4.46 -2.22 -20.99
C THR A 521 -4.05 -3.56 -21.61
N LEU A 522 -3.94 -4.63 -20.80
CA LEU A 522 -3.62 -5.97 -21.30
C LEU A 522 -4.71 -6.46 -22.26
N ILE A 523 -5.97 -6.39 -21.86
CA ILE A 523 -7.11 -6.93 -22.63
C ILE A 523 -7.32 -6.17 -23.93
N GLU A 524 -7.18 -4.85 -23.92
CA GLU A 524 -7.20 -4.00 -25.12
C GLU A 524 -6.07 -4.39 -26.08
N GLY A 525 -4.85 -4.54 -25.57
CA GLY A 525 -3.69 -4.96 -26.36
C GLY A 525 -3.84 -6.37 -26.95
N VAL A 526 -4.25 -7.35 -26.15
CA VAL A 526 -4.52 -8.73 -26.58
C VAL A 526 -5.59 -8.76 -27.67
N SER A 527 -6.69 -8.03 -27.50
CA SER A 527 -7.77 -7.97 -28.49
C SER A 527 -7.29 -7.32 -29.80
N ARG A 528 -6.53 -6.22 -29.72
CA ARG A 528 -5.94 -5.53 -30.88
C ARG A 528 -5.00 -6.43 -31.68
N LEU A 529 -4.26 -7.30 -30.99
CA LEU A 529 -3.34 -8.26 -31.59
C LEU A 529 -4.04 -9.54 -32.12
N GLY A 530 -5.37 -9.62 -32.03
CA GLY A 530 -6.16 -10.75 -32.53
C GLY A 530 -6.11 -12.00 -31.65
N LEU A 531 -5.58 -11.88 -30.43
CA LEU A 531 -5.59 -12.95 -29.42
C LEU A 531 -6.90 -12.97 -28.63
N LYS A 532 -7.19 -14.09 -27.98
CA LYS A 532 -8.40 -14.28 -27.15
C LYS A 532 -8.02 -14.70 -25.74
N HIS A 533 -8.77 -14.24 -24.75
CA HIS A 533 -8.66 -14.70 -23.37
C HIS A 533 -9.81 -15.66 -23.02
N LEU A 534 -9.57 -16.55 -22.06
CA LEU A 534 -10.47 -17.67 -21.74
C LEU A 534 -11.74 -17.23 -21.00
N VAL A 535 -11.59 -16.51 -19.90
CA VAL A 535 -12.70 -16.14 -19.00
C VAL A 535 -13.37 -14.85 -19.47
N ASP A 536 -14.71 -14.79 -19.43
CA ASP A 536 -15.46 -13.58 -19.75
C ASP A 536 -15.12 -12.41 -18.81
N LYS A 537 -15.17 -11.18 -19.32
CA LYS A 537 -14.78 -9.97 -18.58
C LYS A 537 -15.61 -9.76 -17.30
N ASN A 538 -16.87 -10.22 -17.26
CA ASN A 538 -17.74 -10.05 -16.10
C ASN A 538 -17.39 -11.01 -14.95
N SER A 539 -16.77 -12.15 -15.26
CA SER A 539 -16.35 -13.16 -14.27
C SER A 539 -14.84 -13.16 -14.03
N HIS A 540 -14.11 -12.20 -14.58
CA HIS A 540 -12.65 -12.13 -14.51
C HIS A 540 -12.18 -11.34 -13.28
N SER A 541 -11.20 -11.89 -12.55
CA SER A 541 -10.60 -11.29 -11.33
C SER A 541 -9.85 -9.99 -11.55
N ARG A 542 -9.37 -9.76 -12.78
CA ARG A 542 -8.48 -8.65 -13.20
C ARG A 542 -7.08 -8.73 -12.58
N ILE A 543 -6.72 -9.89 -12.06
CA ILE A 543 -5.44 -10.18 -11.41
C ILE A 543 -4.50 -10.96 -12.35
N ILE A 544 -5.05 -11.92 -13.08
CA ILE A 544 -4.34 -12.77 -14.03
C ILE A 544 -5.26 -13.18 -15.17
N THR A 545 -4.75 -13.15 -16.40
CA THR A 545 -5.48 -13.48 -17.61
C THR A 545 -4.86 -14.68 -18.29
N SER A 546 -5.69 -15.69 -18.59
CA SER A 546 -5.30 -16.81 -19.46
C SER A 546 -5.62 -16.48 -20.90
N ILE A 547 -4.59 -16.45 -21.74
CA ILE A 547 -4.65 -16.09 -23.15
C ILE A 547 -4.45 -17.38 -23.95
N ILE A 548 -5.30 -17.61 -24.95
CA ILE A 548 -5.21 -18.77 -25.84
C ILE A 548 -3.93 -18.64 -26.66
N GLU A 549 -3.18 -19.74 -26.74
CA GLU A 549 -1.91 -19.76 -27.48
C GLU A 549 -2.15 -19.51 -28.97
N PRO A 550 -1.21 -18.83 -29.66
CA PRO A 550 -1.25 -18.69 -31.11
C PRO A 550 -1.29 -20.05 -31.81
N SER A 551 -2.10 -20.18 -32.86
CA SER A 551 -2.30 -21.45 -33.56
C SER A 551 -1.20 -21.79 -34.59
N GLN A 552 -0.22 -20.91 -34.77
CA GLN A 552 0.88 -21.12 -35.70
C GLN A 552 1.74 -22.32 -35.25
N PRO A 553 2.09 -23.27 -36.15
CA PRO A 553 2.90 -24.44 -35.79
C PRO A 553 4.31 -24.11 -35.27
N THR A 554 4.81 -22.90 -35.55
CA THR A 554 6.11 -22.41 -35.09
C THR A 554 6.06 -21.80 -33.70
N TYR A 555 4.87 -21.63 -33.10
CA TYR A 555 4.77 -21.13 -31.73
C TYR A 555 5.31 -22.17 -30.74
N ASP A 556 6.24 -21.73 -29.90
CA ASP A 556 6.69 -22.44 -28.71
C ASP A 556 6.64 -21.49 -27.50
N PHE A 557 6.08 -21.95 -26.38
CA PHE A 557 5.98 -21.15 -25.18
C PHE A 557 7.36 -20.81 -24.58
N ASN A 558 8.32 -21.74 -24.63
CA ASN A 558 9.64 -21.51 -24.03
C ASN A 558 10.43 -20.47 -24.82
N GLU A 559 10.35 -20.50 -26.16
CA GLU A 559 10.93 -19.46 -27.01
C GLU A 559 10.32 -18.08 -26.72
N MET A 560 8.99 -17.99 -26.61
CA MET A 560 8.30 -16.77 -26.22
C MET A 560 8.77 -16.29 -24.84
N HIS A 561 8.84 -17.20 -23.87
CA HIS A 561 9.29 -16.92 -22.51
C HIS A 561 10.71 -16.34 -22.51
N ASP A 562 11.65 -16.97 -23.22
CA ASP A 562 13.06 -16.55 -23.27
C ASP A 562 13.24 -15.20 -23.97
N TYR A 563 12.41 -14.90 -24.99
CA TYR A 563 12.33 -13.58 -25.58
C TYR A 563 11.90 -12.52 -24.56
N PHE A 564 10.83 -12.76 -23.80
CA PHE A 564 10.38 -11.82 -22.77
C PHE A 564 11.40 -11.68 -21.63
N TYR A 565 12.01 -12.79 -21.21
CA TYR A 565 12.99 -12.81 -20.13
C TYR A 565 14.22 -11.96 -20.45
N ARG A 566 14.76 -12.07 -21.68
CA ARG A 566 15.85 -11.21 -22.17
C ARG A 566 15.47 -9.73 -22.22
N ASN A 567 14.17 -9.42 -22.32
CA ASN A 567 13.63 -8.07 -22.32
C ASN A 567 13.12 -7.60 -20.94
N GLY A 568 13.42 -8.33 -19.86
CA GLY A 568 13.13 -7.94 -18.48
C GLY A 568 11.73 -8.33 -17.96
N PHE A 569 11.03 -9.24 -18.65
CA PHE A 569 9.70 -9.72 -18.28
C PHE A 569 9.68 -11.24 -18.04
N THR A 570 8.97 -11.69 -17.02
CA THR A 570 8.71 -13.12 -16.79
C THR A 570 7.23 -13.42 -17.02
N ILE A 571 6.90 -14.13 -18.10
CA ILE A 571 5.54 -14.62 -18.37
C ILE A 571 5.30 -16.00 -17.76
N TYR A 572 4.06 -16.49 -17.77
CA TYR A 572 3.71 -17.71 -17.05
C TYR A 572 2.99 -18.74 -17.95
N PRO A 573 3.29 -20.05 -17.85
CA PRO A 573 2.65 -21.06 -18.70
C PRO A 573 1.20 -21.27 -18.30
N GLY A 574 0.39 -21.87 -19.17
CA GLY A 574 -0.95 -22.38 -18.84
C GLY A 574 -0.92 -23.41 -17.71
N LYS A 575 -2.09 -23.66 -17.09
CA LYS A 575 -2.22 -24.62 -15.98
C LYS A 575 -3.30 -25.67 -16.18
N VAL A 576 -4.27 -25.41 -17.06
CA VAL A 576 -5.34 -26.34 -17.38
C VAL A 576 -4.88 -27.15 -18.59
N ASN A 577 -4.46 -28.39 -18.37
CA ASN A 577 -3.84 -29.24 -19.41
C ASN A 577 -4.71 -29.46 -20.66
N THR A 578 -6.03 -29.30 -20.56
CA THR A 578 -6.96 -29.41 -21.69
C THR A 578 -7.05 -28.15 -22.55
N LEU A 579 -6.45 -27.03 -22.10
CA LEU A 579 -6.52 -25.73 -22.75
C LEU A 579 -5.11 -25.20 -23.04
N GLN A 580 -4.78 -25.02 -24.32
CA GLN A 580 -3.54 -24.41 -24.78
C GLN A 580 -3.57 -22.91 -24.48
N THR A 581 -2.99 -22.53 -23.35
CA THR A 581 -2.98 -21.15 -22.85
C THR A 581 -1.61 -20.78 -22.31
N PHE A 582 -1.29 -19.49 -22.35
CA PHE A 582 -0.31 -18.87 -21.48
C PHE A 582 -1.01 -17.85 -20.58
N ARG A 583 -0.34 -17.41 -19.52
CA ARG A 583 -0.94 -16.54 -18.50
C ARG A 583 -0.09 -15.32 -18.25
N ILE A 584 -0.77 -14.19 -18.10
CA ILE A 584 -0.19 -12.89 -17.78
C ILE A 584 -0.90 -12.36 -16.54
N ALA A 585 -0.16 -12.29 -15.44
CA ALA A 585 -0.60 -11.63 -14.21
C ALA A 585 -0.19 -10.16 -14.20
N ASN A 586 -0.94 -9.35 -13.47
CA ASN A 586 -0.68 -7.92 -13.35
C ASN A 586 -0.70 -7.45 -11.89
N ILE A 587 0.00 -8.19 -11.02
CA ILE A 587 0.11 -7.92 -9.58
C ILE A 587 1.52 -7.53 -9.16
N GLY A 588 1.69 -7.16 -7.89
CA GLY A 588 2.95 -6.65 -7.37
C GLY A 588 3.17 -5.19 -7.72
N ASP A 589 4.41 -4.74 -7.62
CA ASP A 589 4.85 -3.38 -7.91
C ASP A 589 4.98 -3.11 -9.42
N ILE A 590 3.85 -3.19 -10.13
CA ILE A 590 3.73 -2.92 -11.56
C ILE A 590 2.61 -1.92 -11.86
N SER A 591 2.64 -1.32 -13.04
CA SER A 591 1.59 -0.40 -13.52
C SER A 591 1.19 -0.70 -14.96
N TYR A 592 0.16 0.00 -15.44
CA TYR A 592 -0.27 -0.11 -16.84
C TYR A 592 0.85 0.23 -17.83
N LEU A 593 1.82 1.09 -17.46
CA LEU A 593 2.98 1.41 -18.30
C LEU A 593 3.89 0.19 -18.53
N ASP A 594 4.01 -0.69 -17.53
CA ASP A 594 4.73 -1.96 -17.68
C ASP A 594 4.00 -2.89 -18.64
N ILE A 595 2.66 -2.92 -18.57
CA ILE A 595 1.82 -3.70 -19.48
C ILE A 595 1.87 -3.16 -20.91
N GLU A 596 1.88 -1.84 -21.11
CA GLU A 596 2.07 -1.25 -22.44
C GLU A 596 3.41 -1.66 -23.07
N ARG A 597 4.48 -1.67 -22.26
CA ARG A 597 5.80 -2.17 -22.70
C ARG A 597 5.73 -3.64 -23.07
N PHE A 598 5.07 -4.46 -22.26
CA PHE A 598 4.83 -5.87 -22.57
C PHE A 598 4.06 -6.05 -23.89
N ILE A 599 2.96 -5.31 -24.10
CA ILE A 599 2.16 -5.39 -25.33
C ILE A 599 2.98 -5.01 -26.57
N ARG A 600 3.83 -3.99 -26.50
CA ARG A 600 4.75 -3.62 -27.60
C ARG A 600 5.74 -4.75 -27.93
N LEU A 601 6.23 -5.46 -26.92
CA LEU A 601 7.11 -6.61 -27.12
C LEU A 601 6.35 -7.82 -27.68
N LEU A 602 5.12 -8.05 -27.22
CA LEU A 602 4.23 -9.11 -27.71
C LEU A 602 3.88 -8.88 -29.19
N GLU A 603 3.58 -7.64 -29.57
CA GLU A 603 3.32 -7.25 -30.96
C GLU A 603 4.48 -7.64 -31.88
N ARG A 604 5.72 -7.29 -31.50
CA ARG A 604 6.94 -7.66 -32.23
C ARG A 604 7.15 -9.17 -32.32
N TYR A 605 6.91 -9.89 -31.23
CA TYR A 605 7.02 -11.35 -31.22
C TYR A 605 6.02 -12.00 -32.18
N LEU A 606 4.78 -11.53 -32.19
CA LEU A 606 3.73 -12.02 -33.10
C LEU A 606 3.98 -11.62 -34.56
N GLU A 607 4.62 -10.48 -34.84
CA GLU A 607 5.08 -10.11 -36.18
C GLU A 607 6.16 -11.08 -36.68
N TRP A 608 7.18 -11.34 -35.87
CA TRP A 608 8.23 -12.30 -36.18
C TRP A 608 7.71 -13.71 -36.43
N LEU A 609 6.78 -14.19 -35.59
CA LEU A 609 6.09 -15.48 -35.79
C LEU A 609 5.35 -15.54 -37.13
N ARG A 610 4.78 -14.42 -37.60
CA ARG A 610 4.08 -14.34 -38.90
C ARG A 610 5.05 -14.34 -40.08
N GLU A 611 6.25 -13.80 -39.92
CA GLU A 611 7.26 -13.73 -40.98
C GLU A 611 8.04 -15.04 -41.20
N GLY A 612 7.84 -16.04 -40.33
CA GLY A 612 8.36 -17.40 -40.51
C GLY A 612 9.86 -17.52 -40.28
N ASN A 613 10.38 -16.82 -39.27
CA ASN A 613 11.79 -16.90 -38.82
C ASN A 613 12.82 -16.49 -39.89
N LYS A 614 12.44 -15.67 -40.88
CA LYS A 614 13.33 -15.22 -41.97
C LYS A 614 14.44 -14.25 -41.55
N HIS A 615 14.39 -13.75 -40.32
CA HIS A 615 15.42 -12.90 -39.72
C HIS A 615 16.06 -13.65 -38.55
N GLU A 616 17.39 -13.86 -38.62
CA GLU A 616 18.17 -14.50 -37.55
C GLU A 616 18.02 -13.74 -36.22
N THR A 617 17.53 -14.45 -35.20
CA THR A 617 17.46 -14.11 -33.75
C THR A 617 16.93 -12.72 -33.37
N ILE A 618 15.73 -12.71 -32.77
CA ILE A 618 15.19 -11.58 -31.98
C ILE A 618 15.68 -11.62 -30.53
#